data_AF-A0A4U2CQ12-F1
#
_entry.id   AF-A0A4U2CQ12-F1
#
_cell.length_a   1.000
_cell.length_b   1.000
_cell.length_c   1.000
_cell.angle_alpha   90.00
_cell.angle_beta   90.00
_cell.angle_gamma   90.00
#
_symmetry.space_group_name_H-M   'P 1'
#
loop_
_entity.id
_entity.type
_entity.pdbx_description
1 polymer ?
#
loop_
_entity_poly.entity_id
_entity_poly.type
_entity_poly.pdbx_seq_one_letter_code
_entity_poly.pdbx_strand_id
1 'polypeptide(L)'
;YMPRVGTRKLYFLLKPKLQEQGIKLGRDALFNYLRDERLLVRPKRSFTKTTNSKHWMKKHPNLLKNYKPCTPEGVLVSDITYI
;
A
#
# COMPACT_ATOMS: atom_id res chain seq x y z
N TYR A 1 3.76 -25.69 16.52
CA TYR A 1 4.41 -24.59 15.80
C TYR A 1 3.36 -23.82 15.01
N MET A 2 3.15 -22.53 15.26
CA MET A 2 2.17 -21.70 14.53
C MET A 2 2.88 -20.59 13.75
N PRO A 3 3.19 -20.78 12.46
CA PRO A 3 3.77 -19.72 11.65
C PRO A 3 2.72 -18.62 11.38
N ARG A 4 3.15 -17.35 11.36
CA ARG A 4 2.35 -16.16 10.97
C ARG A 4 1.19 -15.79 11.90
N VAL A 5 1.41 -15.83 13.21
CA VAL A 5 0.43 -15.32 14.20
C VAL A 5 0.43 -13.79 14.20
N GLY A 6 -0.73 -13.18 13.95
CA GLY A 6 -0.89 -11.73 14.05
C GLY A 6 -0.76 -11.22 15.48
N THR A 7 -0.27 -9.99 15.65
CA THR A 7 0.03 -9.37 16.96
C THR A 7 -1.12 -9.42 17.96
N ARG A 8 -2.38 -9.31 17.51
CA ARG A 8 -3.56 -9.42 18.41
C ARG A 8 -3.69 -10.82 19.02
N LYS A 9 -3.49 -11.86 18.22
CA LYS A 9 -3.53 -13.25 18.68
C LYS A 9 -2.28 -13.57 19.51
N LEU A 10 -1.13 -13.02 19.13
CA LEU A 10 0.09 -13.10 19.93
C LEU A 10 -0.10 -12.48 21.32
N TYR A 11 -0.72 -11.29 21.41
CA TYR A 11 -1.03 -10.65 22.69
C TYR A 11 -1.88 -11.54 23.59
N PHE A 12 -2.95 -12.13 23.04
CA PHE A 12 -3.82 -13.03 23.79
C PHE A 12 -3.05 -14.24 24.38
N LEU A 13 -2.15 -14.83 23.58
CA LEU A 13 -1.33 -15.96 24.02
C LEU A 13 -0.26 -15.58 25.06
N LEU A 14 0.28 -14.36 24.98
CA LEU A 14 1.31 -13.87 25.90
C LEU A 14 0.73 -13.30 27.20
N LYS A 15 -0.51 -12.82 27.18
CA LYS A 15 -1.14 -12.13 28.31
C LYS A 15 -1.01 -12.88 29.65
N PRO A 16 -1.27 -14.21 29.75
CA PRO A 16 -1.13 -14.93 31.01
C PRO A 16 0.30 -14.88 31.56
N LYS A 17 1.30 -15.12 30.69
CA LYS A 17 2.73 -15.09 31.07
C LYS A 17 3.19 -13.69 31.47
N LEU A 18 2.71 -12.66 30.77
CA LEU A 18 3.00 -11.28 31.12
C LEU A 18 2.44 -10.92 32.50
N GLN A 19 1.24 -11.42 32.83
CA GLN A 19 0.63 -11.24 34.14
C GLN A 19 1.39 -11.98 35.25
N GLU A 20 1.80 -13.22 35.02
CA GLU A 20 2.64 -14.00 35.94
C GLU A 20 3.97 -13.28 36.26
N GLN A 21 4.57 -12.63 35.27
CA GLN A 21 5.80 -11.87 35.43
C GLN A 21 5.58 -10.43 35.94
N GLY A 22 4.34 -10.02 36.23
CA GLY A 22 4.02 -8.66 36.68
C GLY A 22 4.24 -7.57 35.62
N ILE A 23 4.39 -7.95 34.35
CA ILE A 23 4.68 -7.03 33.26
C ILE A 23 3.36 -6.37 32.80
N LYS A 24 3.22 -5.08 33.06
CA LYS A 24 2.10 -4.27 32.56
C LYS A 24 2.31 -3.86 31.11
N LEU A 25 2.10 -4.80 30.18
CA LEU A 25 2.13 -4.54 28.75
C LEU A 25 0.72 -4.63 28.15
N GLY A 26 0.22 -3.51 27.64
CA GLY A 26 -1.04 -3.44 26.91
C GLY A 26 -0.91 -3.88 25.46
N ARG A 27 -2.05 -4.11 24.79
CA ARG A 27 -2.11 -4.46 23.36
C ARG A 27 -1.34 -3.46 22.49
N ASP A 28 -1.60 -2.17 22.67
CA ASP A 28 -1.03 -1.11 21.83
C ASP A 28 0.46 -0.89 22.12
N ALA A 29 0.84 -1.02 23.39
CA ALA A 29 2.25 -1.03 23.79
C ALA A 29 3.01 -2.20 23.14
N LEU A 30 2.41 -3.40 23.07
CA LEU A 30 3.01 -4.53 22.35
C LEU A 30 3.16 -4.23 20.84
N PHE A 31 2.18 -3.57 20.20
CA PHE A 31 2.32 -3.15 18.81
C PHE A 31 3.48 -2.17 18.60
N ASN A 32 3.67 -1.23 19.52
CA ASN A 32 4.78 -0.27 19.47
C ASN A 32 6.11 -0.99 19.66
N TYR A 33 6.23 -1.82 20.69
CA TYR A 33 7.44 -2.61 20.95
C TYR A 33 7.85 -3.48 19.75
N LEU A 34 6.91 -4.23 19.17
CA LEU A 34 7.20 -5.05 17.98
C LEU A 34 7.55 -4.21 16.75
N ARG A 35 7.08 -2.97 16.66
CA ARG A 35 7.44 -2.05 15.57
C ARG A 35 8.88 -1.57 15.73
N ASP A 36 9.27 -1.20 16.94
CA ASP A 36 10.61 -0.72 17.27
C ASP A 36 11.65 -1.83 17.04
N GLU A 37 11.31 -3.05 17.42
CA GLU A 37 12.12 -4.26 17.18
C GLU A 37 12.03 -4.80 15.74
N ARG A 38 11.31 -4.13 14.84
CA ARG A 38 11.14 -4.52 13.42
C ARG A 38 10.54 -5.93 13.22
N LEU A 39 9.73 -6.40 14.18
CA LEU A 39 9.08 -7.71 14.19
C LEU A 39 7.69 -7.72 13.51
N LEU A 40 7.15 -6.53 13.18
CA LEU A 40 5.89 -6.44 12.44
C LEU A 40 6.08 -6.76 10.95
N VAL A 41 5.10 -7.45 10.36
CA VAL A 41 5.04 -7.68 8.92
C VAL A 41 4.94 -6.33 8.20
N ARG A 42 5.92 -6.04 7.35
CA ARG A 42 5.93 -4.82 6.54
C ARG A 42 5.04 -5.01 5.32
N PRO A 43 4.03 -4.15 5.08
CA PRO A 43 3.27 -4.21 3.85
C PRO A 43 4.22 -3.98 2.67
N LYS A 44 4.22 -4.91 1.71
CA LYS A 44 4.97 -4.73 0.46
C LYS A 44 4.27 -3.62 -0.32
N ARG A 45 4.97 -2.51 -0.59
CA ARG A 45 4.47 -1.49 -1.52
C ARG A 45 4.31 -2.15 -2.88
N SER A 46 3.06 -2.31 -3.32
CA SER A 46 2.71 -2.75 -4.67
C SER A 46 2.09 -1.56 -5.38
N PHE A 47 2.71 -1.13 -6.47
CA PHE A 47 2.11 -0.17 -7.38
C PHE A 47 1.72 -0.94 -8.64
N THR A 48 0.43 -0.98 -8.96
CA THR A 48 -0.02 -1.48 -10.27
C THR A 48 0.44 -0.48 -11.31
N LYS A 49 1.35 -0.88 -12.18
CA LYS A 49 1.74 -0.07 -13.34
C LYS A 49 0.61 -0.14 -14.36
N THR A 50 -0.23 0.90 -14.39
CA THR A 50 -1.39 0.99 -15.31
C THR A 50 -0.99 1.39 -16.73
N THR A 51 0.18 2.00 -16.91
CA THR A 51 0.67 2.44 -18.22
C THR A 51 1.94 1.68 -18.59
N ASN A 52 1.85 0.83 -19.62
CA ASN A 52 3.05 0.24 -20.23
C ASN A 52 3.64 1.20 -21.27
N SER A 53 4.41 2.19 -20.83
CA SER A 53 5.10 3.11 -21.73
C SER A 53 6.17 2.44 -22.62
N LYS A 54 6.42 1.13 -22.49
CA LYS A 54 7.30 0.33 -23.35
C LYS A 54 6.52 -0.65 -24.24
N HIS A 55 5.24 -0.41 -24.51
CA HIS A 55 4.47 -1.22 -25.43
C HIS A 55 5.02 -1.14 -26.87
N TRP A 56 4.82 -2.20 -27.66
CA TRP A 56 5.23 -2.28 -29.07
C TRP A 56 4.37 -1.42 -30.01
N MET A 57 3.18 -0.99 -29.56
CA MET A 57 2.26 -0.18 -30.36
C MET A 57 2.82 1.21 -30.64
N LYS A 58 2.44 1.78 -31.79
CA LYS A 58 2.82 3.13 -32.20
C LYS A 58 2.28 4.17 -31.21
N LYS A 59 3.14 5.07 -30.73
CA LYS A 59 2.73 6.22 -29.93
C LYS A 59 2.41 7.38 -30.86
N HIS A 60 1.21 7.92 -30.73
CA HIS A 60 0.82 9.14 -31.44
C HIS A 60 1.32 10.36 -30.64
N PRO A 61 1.94 11.35 -31.30
CA PRO A 61 2.37 12.57 -30.63
C PRO A 61 1.14 13.33 -30.10
N ASN A 62 1.28 13.96 -28.93
CA ASN A 62 0.24 14.83 -28.40
C ASN A 62 0.15 16.11 -29.26
N LEU A 63 -0.88 16.17 -30.11
CA LEU A 63 -1.13 17.31 -31.01
C LEU A 63 -1.55 18.59 -30.27
N LEU A 64 -2.00 18.47 -29.01
CA LEU A 64 -2.49 19.58 -28.21
C LEU A 64 -1.40 20.25 -27.37
N LYS A 65 -0.13 19.81 -27.47
CA LYS A 65 0.96 20.26 -26.58
C LYS A 65 1.14 21.79 -26.52
N ASN A 66 0.94 22.47 -27.65
CA ASN A 66 1.04 23.93 -27.77
C ASN A 66 -0.31 24.59 -28.15
N TYR A 67 -1.41 23.85 -28.07
CA TYR A 67 -2.73 24.35 -28.44
C TYR A 67 -3.43 24.94 -27.22
N LYS A 68 -3.97 26.15 -27.36
CA LYS A 68 -4.78 26.80 -26.33
C LYS A 68 -6.25 26.81 -26.78
N PRO A 69 -7.16 26.10 -26.08
CA PRO A 69 -8.59 26.15 -26.41
C PRO A 69 -9.13 27.56 -26.24
N CYS A 70 -9.80 28.08 -27.27
CA CYS A 70 -10.39 29.43 -27.27
C CYS A 70 -11.92 29.42 -27.08
N THR A 71 -12.56 28.26 -27.27
CA THR A 71 -14.01 28.10 -27.15
C THR A 71 -14.34 26.80 -26.40
N PRO A 72 -15.50 26.72 -25.73
CA PRO A 72 -16.04 25.45 -25.24
C PRO A 72 -16.12 24.42 -26.37
N GLU A 73 -15.98 23.14 -26.02
CA GLU A 73 -16.11 21.99 -26.94
C GLU A 73 -15.11 21.94 -28.12
N GLY A 74 -14.12 22.85 -28.16
CA GLY A 74 -13.11 22.87 -29.23
C GLY A 74 -12.12 21.69 -29.21
N VAL A 75 -12.11 20.91 -28.13
CA VAL A 75 -11.23 19.74 -27.97
C VAL A 75 -11.97 18.64 -27.20
N LEU A 76 -11.92 17.43 -27.74
CA LEU A 76 -12.39 16.21 -27.08
C LEU A 76 -11.19 15.29 -26.81
N VAL A 77 -11.13 14.75 -25.60
CA VAL A 77 -10.09 13.80 -25.18
C VAL A 77 -10.78 12.54 -24.68
N SER A 78 -10.25 11.38 -25.06
CA SER A 78 -10.69 10.08 -24.57
C SER A 78 -9.49 9.33 -24.02
N ASP A 79 -9.67 8.68 -22.86
CA ASP A 79 -8.69 7.78 -22.26
C ASP A 79 -9.18 6.34 -22.40
N ILE A 80 -8.28 5.45 -22.82
CA ILE A 80 -8.59 4.02 -22.99
C ILE A 80 -7.68 3.19 -22.08
N THR A 81 -8.29 2.30 -21.32
CA THR A 81 -7.58 1.34 -20.47
C THR A 81 -7.75 -0.06 -21.05
N TYR A 82 -6.63 -0.73 -21.33
CA TYR A 82 -6.61 -2.16 -21.65
C TYR A 82 -6.56 -2.93 -20.33
N ILE A 83 -7.55 -3.80 -20.09
CA ILE A 83 -7.62 -4.70 -18.92
C ILE A 83 -7.08 -6.07 -19.32
#